data_AF-A0A3N5SJ32-F1
#
_entry.id   AF-A0A3N5SJ32-F1
#
_cell.length_a   1.000
_cell.length_b   1.000
_cell.length_c   1.000
_cell.angle_alpha   90.00
_cell.angle_beta   90.00
_cell.angle_gamma   90.00
#
_symmetry.space_group_name_H-M   'P 1'
#
loop_
_entity.id
_entity.type
_entity.pdbx_description
1 polymer ?
#
loop_
_entity_poly.entity_id
_entity_poly.type
_entity_poly.pdbx_seq_one_letter_code
_entity_poly.pdbx_strand_id
1 'polypeptide(L)'
;MDRDGQLTFSDDPLLVGVNAAHQLIEEGDFTGAVKKIDELLSVNPEYPGLAEGYRTAKFWNNRQREIARLDRGKQTADFLMTQWEIFKAYAQEKNLQNSSAYKSAMRYIFFTASENYKTAFQSQESTADNFDLLLNLGLCFLTLGEYRQTVETLEYARSSYRSSARLLSLLAEAYYHTNEIPKSLLLFREAFSINPAEIEMGLLKAKPIQETLVAVAEKKPSAADAREWVPVIGFIEDIFFVKRQLNMQQVEGIRREIYSLEKSYQTLSRERIENSNIAPRLINKYLWMLDYFEFQQYNFESLSEIRSRLMQIDRQLFEEFFKKNRKEPKAPR
;
A
#
# COMPACT_ATOMS: atom_id res chain seq x y z
N MET A 1 -41.49 -25.99 15.21
CA MET A 1 -41.32 -26.94 14.09
C MET A 1 -42.55 -26.82 13.21
N ASP A 2 -42.42 -26.17 12.07
CA ASP A 2 -43.37 -26.39 10.97
C ASP A 2 -42.90 -27.57 10.14
N ARG A 3 -43.86 -28.19 9.45
CA ARG A 3 -43.82 -29.55 8.90
C ARG A 3 -42.84 -29.83 7.76
N ASP A 4 -41.92 -28.92 7.44
CA ASP A 4 -41.05 -29.05 6.26
C ASP A 4 -39.55 -28.91 6.52
N GLY A 5 -39.06 -29.12 7.75
CA GLY A 5 -37.64 -29.46 8.00
C GLY A 5 -36.57 -28.48 7.47
N GLN A 6 -36.95 -27.32 6.93
CA GLN A 6 -36.07 -26.23 6.60
C GLN A 6 -35.82 -25.46 7.90
N LEU A 7 -34.55 -25.41 8.29
CA LEU A 7 -34.06 -24.37 9.19
C LEU A 7 -34.31 -23.03 8.49
N THR A 8 -35.47 -22.42 8.69
CA THR A 8 -35.59 -20.98 8.47
C THR A 8 -34.64 -20.36 9.48
N PHE A 9 -33.54 -19.77 8.99
CA PHE A 9 -32.81 -18.78 9.78
C PHE A 9 -33.85 -17.71 10.09
N SER A 10 -34.48 -17.80 11.27
CA SER A 10 -35.18 -16.67 11.83
C SER A 10 -34.11 -15.59 11.97
N ASP A 11 -34.14 -14.60 11.09
CA ASP A 11 -33.18 -13.49 11.10
C ASP A 11 -33.09 -12.98 12.54
N ASP A 12 -31.94 -13.20 13.18
CA ASP A 12 -31.68 -12.72 14.53
C ASP A 12 -32.00 -11.22 14.54
N PRO A 13 -33.04 -10.76 15.27
CA PRO A 13 -33.47 -9.37 15.21
C PRO A 13 -32.37 -8.39 15.60
N LEU A 14 -31.43 -8.82 16.45
CA LEU A 14 -30.25 -8.03 16.81
C LEU A 14 -29.25 -7.96 15.66
N LEU A 15 -29.04 -9.06 14.92
CA LEU A 15 -28.20 -9.07 13.71
C LEU A 15 -28.76 -8.13 12.64
N VAL A 16 -30.07 -8.18 12.39
CA VAL A 16 -30.76 -7.28 11.46
C VAL A 16 -30.60 -5.83 11.91
N GLY A 17 -30.78 -5.57 13.21
CA GLY A 17 -30.57 -4.25 13.80
C GLY A 17 -29.13 -3.73 13.62
N VAL A 18 -28.13 -4.58 13.85
CA VAL A 18 -26.71 -4.26 13.66
C VAL A 18 -26.42 -3.96 12.19
N ASN A 19 -26.94 -4.77 11.27
CA ASN A 19 -26.77 -4.53 9.84
C ASN A 19 -27.43 -3.21 9.38
N ALA A 20 -28.61 -2.89 9.91
CA ALA A 20 -29.26 -1.61 9.66
C ALA A 20 -28.42 -0.43 10.19
N ALA A 21 -27.80 -0.57 11.36
CA ALA A 21 -26.89 0.45 11.89
C ALA A 21 -25.64 0.62 11.00
N HIS A 22 -25.06 -0.46 10.49
CA HIS A 22 -23.94 -0.39 9.55
C HIS A 22 -24.33 0.27 8.21
N GLN A 23 -25.54 0.01 7.72
CA GLN A 23 -26.06 0.67 6.54
C GLN A 23 -26.19 2.18 6.76
N LEU A 24 -26.71 2.62 7.91
CA LEU A 24 -26.77 4.05 8.24
C LEU A 24 -25.37 4.69 8.29
N ILE A 25 -24.36 3.97 8.78
CA ILE A 25 -22.95 4.42 8.74
C ILE A 25 -22.47 4.56 7.29
N GLU A 26 -22.78 3.61 6.42
CA GLU A 26 -22.39 3.60 5.01
C GLU A 26 -23.06 4.71 4.19
N GLU A 27 -24.27 5.12 4.60
CA GLU A 27 -25.02 6.25 4.05
C GLU A 27 -24.59 7.60 4.65
N GLY A 28 -23.78 7.60 5.72
CA GLY A 28 -23.31 8.79 6.43
C GLY A 28 -24.28 9.35 7.47
N ASP A 29 -25.39 8.65 7.76
CA ASP A 29 -26.28 8.99 8.86
C ASP A 29 -25.74 8.45 10.19
N PHE A 30 -24.66 9.07 10.66
CA PHE A 30 -24.02 8.69 11.92
C PHE A 30 -24.91 8.99 13.14
N THR A 31 -25.78 9.99 13.07
CA THR A 31 -26.74 10.30 14.14
C THR A 31 -27.77 9.17 14.27
N GLY A 32 -28.38 8.75 13.15
CA GLY A 32 -29.29 7.62 13.10
C GLY A 32 -28.64 6.32 13.53
N ALA A 33 -27.41 6.06 13.09
CA ALA A 33 -26.64 4.89 13.49
C ALA A 33 -26.41 4.84 15.01
N VAL A 34 -26.00 5.95 15.63
CA VAL A 34 -25.83 6.03 17.10
C VAL A 34 -27.14 5.70 17.82
N LYS A 35 -28.25 6.31 17.40
CA LYS A 35 -29.56 6.06 18.00
C LYS A 35 -29.96 4.59 17.88
N LYS A 36 -29.77 3.99 16.70
CA LYS A 36 -30.11 2.59 16.46
C LYS A 36 -29.26 1.65 17.32
N ILE A 37 -27.98 1.94 17.48
CA ILE A 37 -27.08 1.13 18.31
C ILE A 37 -27.42 1.29 19.80
N ASP A 38 -27.77 2.49 20.27
CA ASP A 38 -28.22 2.71 21.65
C ASP A 38 -29.49 1.89 21.96
N GLU A 39 -30.44 1.81 21.03
CA GLU A 39 -31.62 0.94 21.15
C GLU A 39 -31.22 -0.54 21.31
N LEU A 40 -30.28 -1.02 20.51
CA LEU A 40 -29.83 -2.43 20.54
C LEU A 40 -29.01 -2.75 21.80
N LEU A 41 -28.16 -1.82 22.25
CA LEU A 41 -27.39 -1.95 23.50
C LEU A 41 -28.32 -2.05 24.71
N SER A 42 -29.48 -1.41 24.69
CA SER A 42 -30.48 -1.53 25.77
C SER A 42 -31.07 -2.95 25.88
N VAL A 43 -31.04 -3.71 24.78
CA VAL A 43 -31.54 -5.09 24.71
C VAL A 43 -30.43 -6.09 25.05
N ASN A 44 -29.26 -5.96 24.43
CA ASN A 44 -28.11 -6.81 24.68
C ASN A 44 -26.79 -6.03 24.50
N PRO A 45 -26.19 -5.51 25.58
CA PRO A 45 -24.94 -4.75 25.52
C PRO A 45 -23.74 -5.52 24.94
N GLU A 46 -23.74 -6.84 25.08
CA GLU A 46 -22.63 -7.73 24.72
C GLU A 46 -22.80 -8.32 23.31
N TYR A 47 -23.81 -7.89 22.56
CA TYR A 47 -24.02 -8.41 21.21
C TYR A 47 -22.87 -8.02 20.27
N PRO A 48 -22.26 -8.99 19.55
CA PRO A 48 -21.10 -8.73 18.69
C PRO A 48 -21.34 -7.61 17.67
N GLY A 49 -20.36 -6.70 17.54
CA GLY A 49 -20.41 -5.60 16.57
C GLY A 49 -21.04 -4.31 17.09
N LEU A 50 -21.82 -4.33 18.19
CA LEU A 50 -22.44 -3.12 18.73
C LEU A 50 -21.39 -2.14 19.29
N ALA A 51 -20.38 -2.64 20.01
CA ALA A 51 -19.34 -1.80 20.58
C ALA A 51 -18.50 -1.10 19.50
N GLU A 52 -18.13 -1.84 18.44
CA GLU A 52 -17.38 -1.34 17.29
C GLU A 52 -18.22 -0.36 16.46
N GLY A 53 -19.50 -0.71 16.23
CA GLY A 53 -20.49 0.15 15.60
C GLY A 53 -20.64 1.47 16.32
N TYR A 54 -20.82 1.42 17.65
CA TYR A 54 -21.03 2.61 18.47
C TYR A 54 -19.82 3.53 18.41
N ARG A 55 -18.61 2.99 18.62
CA ARG A 55 -17.35 3.74 18.58
C ARG A 55 -17.15 4.41 17.22
N THR A 56 -17.41 3.68 16.14
CA THR A 56 -17.30 4.20 14.77
C THR A 56 -18.31 5.31 14.50
N ALA A 57 -19.59 5.05 14.74
CA ALA A 57 -20.66 6.02 14.50
C ALA A 57 -20.46 7.28 15.35
N LYS A 58 -20.13 7.13 16.65
CA LYS A 58 -19.91 8.26 17.55
C LYS A 58 -18.72 9.12 17.11
N PHE A 59 -17.63 8.51 16.66
CA PHE A 59 -16.44 9.23 16.19
C PHE A 59 -16.80 10.18 15.04
N TRP A 60 -17.52 9.68 14.04
CA TRP A 60 -17.88 10.46 12.85
C TRP A 60 -19.05 11.42 13.10
N ASN A 61 -20.02 11.04 13.94
CA ASN A 61 -21.10 11.94 14.37
C ASN A 61 -20.56 13.23 15.02
N ASN A 62 -19.50 13.13 15.81
CA ASN A 62 -18.86 14.29 16.45
C ASN A 62 -18.22 15.27 15.46
N ARG A 63 -18.00 14.86 14.19
CA ARG A 63 -17.40 15.65 13.12
C ARG A 63 -18.41 16.15 12.10
N GLN A 64 -19.64 15.62 12.11
CA GLN A 64 -20.67 15.92 11.12
C GLN A 64 -21.00 17.42 11.02
N ARG A 65 -20.99 18.13 12.17
CA ARG A 65 -21.22 19.59 12.19
C ARG A 65 -20.10 20.39 11.52
N GLU A 66 -18.86 19.94 11.64
CA GLU A 66 -17.71 20.59 11.02
C GLU A 66 -17.73 20.32 9.51
N ILE A 67 -17.95 19.06 9.10
CA ILE A 67 -18.12 18.67 7.69
C ILE A 67 -19.21 19.51 7.02
N ALA A 68 -20.37 19.68 7.66
CA ALA A 68 -21.49 20.44 7.11
C ALA A 68 -21.24 21.95 6.97
N ARG A 69 -20.19 22.50 7.59
CA ARG A 69 -19.80 23.92 7.49
C ARG A 69 -18.78 24.18 6.39
N LEU A 70 -18.11 23.14 5.89
CA LEU A 70 -17.10 23.27 4.86
C LEU A 70 -17.75 23.37 3.48
N ASP A 71 -17.12 24.12 2.59
CA ASP A 71 -17.56 24.21 1.20
C ASP A 71 -17.21 22.92 0.44
N ARG A 72 -18.03 22.58 -0.55
CA ARG A 72 -17.73 21.48 -1.47
C ARG A 72 -16.44 21.78 -2.22
N GLY A 73 -15.63 20.76 -2.45
CA GLY A 73 -14.34 20.90 -3.12
C GLY A 73 -13.17 20.46 -2.23
N LYS A 74 -11.98 21.01 -2.50
CA LYS A 74 -10.73 20.46 -1.97
C LYS A 74 -10.70 20.46 -0.44
N GLN A 75 -11.19 21.54 0.18
CA GLN A 75 -11.16 21.70 1.63
C GLN A 75 -11.92 20.60 2.38
N THR A 76 -13.12 20.25 1.91
CA THR A 76 -13.90 19.16 2.50
C THR A 76 -13.20 17.82 2.31
N ALA A 77 -12.66 17.56 1.12
CA ALA A 77 -11.93 16.32 0.84
C ALA A 77 -10.70 16.16 1.75
N ASP A 78 -9.85 17.18 1.85
CA ASP A 78 -8.65 17.16 2.69
C ASP A 78 -8.98 17.03 4.18
N PHE A 79 -10.06 17.67 4.63
CA PHE A 79 -10.57 17.49 5.99
C PHE A 79 -10.97 16.04 6.25
N LEU A 80 -11.75 15.42 5.37
CA LEU A 80 -12.19 14.04 5.49
C LEU A 80 -10.99 13.07 5.53
N MET A 81 -10.01 13.26 4.65
CA MET A 81 -8.79 12.46 4.60
C MET A 81 -7.95 12.62 5.88
N THR A 82 -7.85 13.84 6.41
CA THR A 82 -7.16 14.09 7.68
C THR A 82 -7.87 13.40 8.85
N GLN A 83 -9.20 13.52 8.93
CA GLN A 83 -9.98 12.84 9.96
C GLN A 83 -9.94 11.31 9.82
N TRP A 84 -9.81 10.80 8.59
CA TRP A 84 -9.65 9.39 8.35
C TRP A 84 -8.34 8.85 8.95
N GLU A 85 -7.21 9.54 8.80
CA GLU A 85 -5.96 9.09 9.42
C GLU A 85 -6.03 9.12 10.96
N ILE A 86 -6.70 10.12 11.54
CA ILE A 86 -6.99 10.15 12.98
C ILE A 86 -7.88 8.95 13.38
N PHE A 87 -8.92 8.67 12.61
CA PHE A 87 -9.82 7.54 12.85
C PHE A 87 -9.10 6.20 12.73
N LYS A 88 -8.20 6.05 11.76
CA LYS A 88 -7.43 4.84 11.51
C LYS A 88 -6.48 4.52 12.67
N ALA A 89 -5.80 5.53 13.22
CA ALA A 89 -4.99 5.37 14.43
C ALA A 89 -5.84 4.96 15.64
N TYR A 90 -6.99 5.63 15.84
CA TYR A 90 -7.96 5.27 16.87
C TYR A 90 -8.49 3.84 16.69
N ALA A 91 -8.84 3.45 15.46
CA ALA A 91 -9.35 2.13 15.13
C ALA A 91 -8.31 1.04 15.35
N GLN A 92 -7.02 1.34 15.11
CA GLN A 92 -5.93 0.42 15.45
C GLN A 92 -5.84 0.20 16.96
N GLU A 93 -5.81 1.28 17.75
CA GLU A 93 -5.74 1.21 19.22
C GLU A 93 -6.92 0.43 19.82
N LYS A 94 -8.11 0.58 19.23
CA LYS A 94 -9.34 -0.06 19.69
C LYS A 94 -9.67 -1.38 18.97
N ASN A 95 -8.76 -1.91 18.13
CA ASN A 95 -8.92 -3.13 17.35
C ASN A 95 -10.19 -3.18 16.47
N LEU A 96 -10.58 -2.04 15.89
CA LEU A 96 -11.79 -1.89 15.06
C LEU A 96 -11.58 -2.18 13.57
N GLN A 97 -10.33 -2.28 13.10
CA GLN A 97 -9.96 -2.28 11.67
C GLN A 97 -10.63 -3.39 10.85
N ASN A 98 -10.97 -4.52 11.48
CA ASN A 98 -11.61 -5.66 10.81
C ASN A 98 -13.15 -5.65 10.91
N SER A 99 -13.73 -4.71 11.66
CA SER A 99 -15.17 -4.63 11.89
C SER A 99 -15.94 -4.17 10.65
N SER A 100 -17.19 -4.61 10.52
CA SER A 100 -18.08 -4.15 9.45
C SER A 100 -18.35 -2.65 9.55
N ALA A 101 -18.51 -2.11 10.76
CA ALA A 101 -18.67 -0.67 10.98
C ALA A 101 -17.51 0.16 10.43
N TYR A 102 -16.26 -0.28 10.66
CA TYR A 102 -15.08 0.38 10.10
C TYR A 102 -15.11 0.41 8.56
N LYS A 103 -15.50 -0.71 7.93
CA LYS A 103 -15.62 -0.81 6.47
C LYS A 103 -16.75 0.07 5.92
N SER A 104 -17.90 0.13 6.59
CA SER A 104 -19.00 1.02 6.20
C SER A 104 -18.60 2.49 6.29
N ALA A 105 -17.91 2.90 7.37
CA ALA A 105 -17.40 4.26 7.50
C ALA A 105 -16.33 4.57 6.45
N MET A 106 -15.42 3.63 6.19
CA MET A 106 -14.42 3.75 5.12
C MET A 106 -15.09 4.06 3.78
N ARG A 107 -16.09 3.26 3.38
CA ARG A 107 -16.81 3.46 2.11
C ARG A 107 -17.41 4.86 2.02
N TYR A 108 -18.15 5.27 3.04
CA TYR A 108 -18.78 6.60 3.07
C TYR A 108 -17.75 7.73 2.94
N ILE A 109 -16.68 7.68 3.75
CA ILE A 109 -15.69 8.75 3.84
C ILE A 109 -14.89 8.87 2.54
N PHE A 110 -14.40 7.75 2.01
CA PHE A 110 -13.64 7.76 0.76
C PHE A 110 -14.51 8.10 -0.45
N PHE A 111 -15.78 7.66 -0.48
CA PHE A 111 -16.73 8.07 -1.52
C PHE A 111 -16.94 9.58 -1.47
N THR A 112 -17.27 10.13 -0.29
CA THR A 112 -17.52 11.57 -0.11
C THR A 112 -16.29 12.41 -0.42
N ALA A 113 -15.10 11.98 0.01
CA ALA A 113 -13.84 12.64 -0.32
C ALA A 113 -13.58 12.61 -1.85
N SER A 114 -13.84 11.49 -2.52
CA SER A 114 -13.66 11.38 -3.97
C SER A 114 -14.56 12.34 -4.76
N GLU A 115 -15.83 12.51 -4.36
CA GLU A 115 -16.77 13.43 -5.01
C GLU A 115 -16.34 14.89 -4.83
N ASN A 116 -15.81 15.22 -3.67
CA ASN A 116 -15.26 16.55 -3.39
C ASN A 116 -13.95 16.81 -4.16
N TYR A 117 -13.05 15.82 -4.26
CA TYR A 117 -11.86 15.95 -5.10
C TYR A 117 -12.19 16.08 -6.59
N LYS A 118 -13.20 15.36 -7.11
CA LYS A 118 -13.68 15.54 -8.49
C LYS A 118 -14.20 16.96 -8.72
N THR A 119 -14.98 17.49 -7.79
CA THR A 119 -15.49 18.86 -7.84
C THR A 119 -14.34 19.87 -7.85
N ALA A 120 -13.36 19.69 -6.96
CA ALA A 120 -12.17 20.55 -6.88
C ALA A 120 -11.35 20.55 -8.17
N PHE A 121 -11.19 19.36 -8.79
CA PHE A 121 -10.50 19.21 -10.06
C PHE A 121 -11.23 19.92 -11.21
N GLN A 122 -12.56 19.77 -11.29
CA GLN A 122 -13.39 20.43 -12.31
C GLN A 122 -13.40 21.95 -12.16
N SER A 123 -13.43 22.44 -10.92
CA SER A 123 -13.41 23.88 -10.59
C SER A 123 -11.99 24.49 -10.63
N GLN A 124 -10.95 23.69 -10.93
CA GLN A 124 -9.55 24.11 -10.97
C GLN A 124 -9.07 24.82 -9.68
N GLU A 125 -9.59 24.42 -8.52
CA GLU A 125 -9.35 25.08 -7.22
C GLU A 125 -7.87 25.06 -6.79
N SER A 126 -7.03 24.22 -7.39
CA SER A 126 -5.65 24.04 -6.97
C SER A 126 -4.73 23.60 -8.10
N THR A 127 -4.56 24.46 -9.12
CA THR A 127 -3.67 24.18 -10.26
C THR A 127 -2.21 23.90 -9.85
N ALA A 128 -1.75 24.46 -8.73
CA ALA A 128 -0.41 24.22 -8.17
C ALA A 128 -0.28 22.84 -7.48
N ASP A 129 -1.30 22.36 -6.78
CA ASP A 129 -1.28 21.10 -6.02
C ASP A 129 -2.05 19.97 -6.73
N ASN A 130 -2.22 20.08 -8.05
CA ASN A 130 -2.96 19.10 -8.84
C ASN A 130 -2.43 17.67 -8.65
N PHE A 131 -1.13 17.51 -8.38
CA PHE A 131 -0.54 16.20 -8.11
C PHE A 131 -1.10 15.56 -6.84
N ASP A 132 -1.05 16.26 -5.70
CA ASP A 132 -1.50 15.72 -4.41
C ASP A 132 -3.00 15.47 -4.43
N LEU A 133 -3.76 16.36 -5.09
CA LEU A 133 -5.18 16.17 -5.32
C LEU A 133 -5.45 14.87 -6.09
N LEU A 134 -4.80 14.66 -7.23
CA LEU A 134 -4.98 13.45 -8.05
C LEU A 134 -4.48 12.20 -7.33
N LEU A 135 -3.41 12.30 -6.56
CA LEU A 135 -2.87 11.20 -5.77
C LEU A 135 -3.87 10.75 -4.69
N ASN A 136 -4.48 11.70 -3.98
CA ASN A 136 -5.51 11.41 -2.98
C ASN A 136 -6.82 10.93 -3.62
N LEU A 137 -7.20 11.46 -4.78
CA LEU A 137 -8.35 10.96 -5.55
C LEU A 137 -8.12 9.51 -6.00
N GLY A 138 -6.94 9.19 -6.53
CA GLY A 138 -6.55 7.83 -6.89
C GLY A 138 -6.53 6.89 -5.68
N LEU A 139 -6.06 7.35 -4.52
CA LEU A 139 -6.17 6.60 -3.26
C LEU A 139 -7.63 6.31 -2.88
N CYS A 140 -8.54 7.27 -3.08
CA CYS A 140 -9.96 7.04 -2.81
C CYS A 140 -10.52 5.96 -3.71
N PHE A 141 -10.29 6.04 -5.02
CA PHE A 141 -10.73 5.00 -5.95
C PHE A 141 -10.14 3.64 -5.62
N LEU A 142 -8.84 3.56 -5.29
CA LEU A 142 -8.21 2.30 -4.93
C LEU A 142 -8.88 1.67 -3.71
N THR A 143 -9.13 2.49 -2.68
CA THR A 143 -9.74 2.04 -1.42
C THR A 143 -11.19 1.57 -1.62
N LEU A 144 -11.91 2.17 -2.56
CA LEU A 144 -13.26 1.79 -2.94
C LEU A 144 -13.33 0.58 -3.89
N GLY A 145 -12.18 0.10 -4.40
CA GLY A 145 -12.11 -0.99 -5.38
C GLY A 145 -12.37 -0.55 -6.83
N GLU A 146 -12.38 0.76 -7.10
CA GLU A 146 -12.56 1.36 -8.42
C GLU A 146 -11.23 1.38 -9.20
N TYR A 147 -10.70 0.19 -9.52
CA TYR A 147 -9.34 0.03 -10.03
C TYR A 147 -9.12 0.72 -11.39
N ARG A 148 -10.12 0.70 -12.29
CA ARG A 148 -10.00 1.38 -13.60
C ARG A 148 -9.87 2.89 -13.45
N GLN A 149 -10.72 3.50 -12.61
CA GLN A 149 -10.65 4.94 -12.31
C GLN A 149 -9.34 5.30 -11.61
N THR A 150 -8.83 4.41 -10.76
CA THR A 150 -7.51 4.55 -10.14
C THR A 150 -6.40 4.62 -11.20
N VAL A 151 -6.38 3.70 -12.17
CA VAL A 151 -5.40 3.69 -13.25
C VAL A 151 -5.47 4.99 -14.07
N GLU A 152 -6.66 5.37 -14.53
CA GLU A 152 -6.86 6.58 -15.33
C GLU A 152 -6.37 7.84 -14.59
N THR A 153 -6.77 7.99 -13.32
CA THR A 153 -6.43 9.15 -12.49
C THR A 153 -4.93 9.23 -12.22
N LEU A 154 -4.31 8.11 -11.84
CA LEU A 154 -2.90 8.09 -11.46
C LEU A 154 -1.95 8.13 -12.66
N GLU A 155 -2.32 7.60 -13.83
CA GLU A 155 -1.55 7.81 -15.06
C GLU A 155 -1.60 9.27 -15.49
N TYR A 156 -2.74 9.94 -15.33
CA TYR A 156 -2.83 11.39 -15.56
C TYR A 156 -1.90 12.16 -14.61
N ALA A 157 -1.89 11.84 -13.32
CA ALA A 157 -0.97 12.44 -12.35
C ALA A 157 0.51 12.17 -12.70
N ARG A 158 0.83 10.95 -13.13
CA ARG A 158 2.18 10.51 -13.49
C ARG A 158 2.76 11.27 -14.67
N SER A 159 1.93 11.76 -15.58
CA SER A 159 2.37 12.54 -16.74
C SER A 159 3.21 13.77 -16.34
N SER A 160 2.90 14.35 -15.18
CA SER A 160 3.56 15.53 -14.62
C SER A 160 4.61 15.19 -13.55
N TYR A 161 4.45 14.07 -12.84
CA TYR A 161 5.32 13.67 -11.71
C TYR A 161 5.67 12.18 -11.76
N ARG A 162 6.82 11.86 -12.36
CA ARG A 162 7.18 10.47 -12.70
C ARG A 162 7.84 9.66 -11.58
N SER A 163 8.27 10.28 -10.48
CA SER A 163 9.19 9.66 -9.50
C SER A 163 8.66 9.65 -8.06
N SER A 164 7.37 9.38 -7.84
CA SER A 164 6.79 9.19 -6.50
C SER A 164 6.60 7.70 -6.22
N ALA A 165 7.20 7.19 -5.13
CA ALA A 165 7.05 5.78 -4.75
C ALA A 165 5.60 5.48 -4.36
N ARG A 166 4.95 6.40 -3.64
CA ARG A 166 3.53 6.29 -3.30
C ARG A 166 2.66 6.15 -4.55
N LEU A 167 2.76 7.08 -5.51
CA LEU A 167 1.99 7.00 -6.76
C LEU A 167 2.19 5.66 -7.48
N LEU A 168 3.46 5.26 -7.69
CA LEU A 168 3.77 4.05 -8.43
C LEU A 168 3.24 2.80 -7.73
N SER A 169 3.28 2.74 -6.40
CA SER A 169 2.73 1.61 -5.64
C SER A 169 1.20 1.49 -5.74
N LEU A 170 0.47 2.61 -5.68
CA LEU A 170 -0.98 2.63 -5.84
C LEU A 170 -1.40 2.25 -7.26
N LEU A 171 -0.69 2.77 -8.25
CA LEU A 171 -0.93 2.46 -9.66
C LEU A 171 -0.58 0.98 -9.97
N ALA A 172 0.50 0.46 -9.38
CA ALA A 172 0.87 -0.95 -9.50
C ALA A 172 -0.20 -1.88 -8.93
N GLU A 173 -0.76 -1.54 -7.77
CA GLU A 173 -1.86 -2.28 -7.14
C GLU A 173 -3.09 -2.27 -8.04
N ALA A 174 -3.47 -1.11 -8.57
CA ALA A 174 -4.61 -1.00 -9.49
C ALA A 174 -4.40 -1.83 -10.77
N TYR A 175 -3.21 -1.78 -11.38
CA TYR A 175 -2.88 -2.59 -12.55
C TYR A 175 -2.93 -4.10 -12.28
N TYR A 176 -2.63 -4.53 -11.05
CA TYR A 176 -2.77 -5.93 -10.68
C TYR A 176 -4.25 -6.36 -10.76
N HIS A 177 -5.15 -5.57 -10.17
CA HIS A 177 -6.58 -5.89 -10.14
C HIS A 177 -7.29 -5.68 -11.50
N THR A 178 -6.72 -4.87 -12.40
CA THR A 178 -7.18 -4.79 -13.80
C THR A 178 -6.54 -5.84 -14.72
N ASN A 179 -5.78 -6.79 -14.16
CA ASN A 179 -5.13 -7.90 -14.85
C ASN A 179 -3.99 -7.49 -15.82
N GLU A 180 -3.38 -6.33 -15.61
CA GLU A 180 -2.17 -5.87 -16.31
C GLU A 180 -0.90 -6.21 -15.52
N ILE A 181 -0.74 -7.50 -15.22
CA ILE A 181 0.28 -8.02 -14.30
C ILE A 181 1.71 -7.56 -14.63
N PRO A 182 2.18 -7.55 -15.90
CA PRO A 182 3.55 -7.12 -16.19
C PRO A 182 3.81 -5.65 -15.83
N LYS A 183 2.84 -4.76 -16.10
CA LYS A 183 2.95 -3.35 -15.72
C LYS A 183 2.95 -3.20 -14.21
N SER A 184 2.06 -3.91 -13.53
CA SER A 184 1.98 -3.92 -12.06
C SER A 184 3.34 -4.27 -11.44
N LEU A 185 3.94 -5.40 -11.84
CA LEU A 185 5.21 -5.85 -11.27
C LEU A 185 6.36 -4.89 -11.56
N LEU A 186 6.42 -4.32 -12.76
CA LEU A 186 7.41 -3.30 -13.10
C LEU A 186 7.28 -2.07 -12.20
N LEU A 187 6.06 -1.58 -11.98
CA LEU A 187 5.81 -0.40 -11.17
C LEU A 187 6.07 -0.64 -9.68
N PHE A 188 5.74 -1.83 -9.15
CA PHE A 188 6.13 -2.19 -7.80
C PHE A 188 7.64 -2.19 -7.63
N ARG A 189 8.38 -2.82 -8.57
CA ARG A 189 9.84 -2.84 -8.56
C ARG A 189 10.42 -1.42 -8.54
N GLU A 190 9.84 -0.50 -9.32
CA GLU A 190 10.25 0.92 -9.32
C GLU A 190 9.91 1.62 -8.01
N ALA A 191 8.69 1.47 -7.51
CA ALA A 191 8.22 2.12 -6.28
C ALA A 191 9.14 1.79 -5.10
N PHE A 192 9.40 0.49 -4.88
CA PHE A 192 10.28 0.00 -3.82
C PHE A 192 11.76 0.34 -4.05
N SER A 193 12.17 0.77 -5.25
CA SER A 193 13.54 1.22 -5.51
C SER A 193 13.76 2.72 -5.22
N ILE A 194 12.70 3.53 -5.30
CA ILE A 194 12.74 4.98 -5.10
C ILE A 194 12.76 5.31 -3.61
N ASN A 195 11.66 5.02 -2.91
CA ASN A 195 11.52 5.32 -1.49
C ASN A 195 10.49 4.38 -0.83
N PRO A 196 10.92 3.22 -0.30
CA PRO A 196 10.04 2.29 0.39
C PRO A 196 9.23 2.91 1.54
N ALA A 197 9.76 3.95 2.20
CA ALA A 197 9.11 4.56 3.35
C ALA A 197 7.78 5.27 3.01
N GLU A 198 7.60 5.69 1.76
CA GLU A 198 6.37 6.31 1.24
C GLU A 198 5.26 5.29 0.91
N ILE A 199 5.59 3.99 0.90
CA ILE A 199 4.66 2.94 0.49
C ILE A 199 3.85 2.49 1.70
N GLU A 200 2.53 2.59 1.56
CA GLU A 200 1.58 2.13 2.56
C GLU A 200 1.21 0.66 2.31
N MET A 201 1.89 -0.23 3.04
CA MET A 201 1.76 -1.68 2.88
C MET A 201 0.33 -2.20 3.10
N GLY A 202 -0.46 -1.51 3.93
CA GLY A 202 -1.86 -1.86 4.21
C GLY A 202 -2.76 -1.80 2.98
N LEU A 203 -2.39 -1.03 1.97
CA LEU A 203 -3.14 -0.87 0.71
C LEU A 203 -2.77 -1.92 -0.35
N LEU A 204 -1.61 -2.56 -0.21
CA LEU A 204 -1.14 -3.52 -1.21
C LEU A 204 -1.79 -4.87 -0.96
N LYS A 205 -2.59 -5.39 -1.89
CA LYS A 205 -3.27 -6.69 -1.85
C LYS A 205 -2.84 -7.59 -3.02
N ALA A 206 -2.03 -7.09 -3.94
CA ALA A 206 -1.43 -7.89 -5.00
C ALA A 206 -0.69 -9.11 -4.41
N LYS A 207 -1.10 -10.31 -4.83
CA LYS A 207 -0.58 -11.59 -4.31
C LYS A 207 0.95 -11.68 -4.36
N PRO A 208 1.65 -11.30 -5.45
CA PRO A 208 3.11 -11.35 -5.48
C PRO A 208 3.79 -10.50 -4.41
N ILE A 209 3.19 -9.35 -4.06
CA ILE A 209 3.72 -8.48 -3.00
C ILE A 209 3.45 -9.08 -1.63
N GLN A 210 2.26 -9.65 -1.40
CA GLN A 210 1.95 -10.34 -0.15
C GLN A 210 2.89 -11.53 0.09
N GLU A 211 3.16 -12.33 -0.94
CA GLU A 211 4.13 -13.43 -0.89
C GLU A 211 5.55 -12.93 -0.60
N THR A 212 5.95 -11.82 -1.24
CA THR A 212 7.27 -11.21 -0.96
C THR A 212 7.38 -10.76 0.50
N LEU A 213 6.32 -10.20 1.08
CA LEU A 213 6.34 -9.75 2.48
C LEU A 213 6.45 -10.90 3.47
N VAL A 214 5.77 -12.01 3.20
CA VAL A 214 5.94 -13.24 3.98
C VAL A 214 7.40 -13.71 3.90
N ALA A 215 7.98 -13.76 2.70
CA ALA A 215 9.38 -14.15 2.52
C ALA A 215 10.37 -13.17 3.18
N VAL A 216 10.07 -11.86 3.20
CA VAL A 216 10.86 -10.86 3.94
C VAL A 216 10.79 -11.13 5.45
N ALA A 217 9.60 -11.38 5.99
CA ALA A 217 9.45 -11.68 7.42
C ALA A 217 10.20 -12.95 7.84
N GLU A 218 10.22 -13.98 6.98
CA GLU A 218 10.95 -15.22 7.22
C GLU A 218 12.47 -15.07 7.11
N LYS A 219 12.96 -14.39 6.07
CA LYS A 219 14.40 -14.27 5.78
C LYS A 219 15.08 -13.13 6.53
N LYS A 220 14.32 -12.11 6.92
CA LYS A 220 14.79 -10.88 7.56
C LYS A 220 13.86 -10.47 8.72
N PRO A 221 13.67 -11.33 9.73
CA PRO A 221 12.78 -11.05 10.87
C PRO A 221 13.22 -9.82 11.68
N SER A 222 14.53 -9.52 11.69
CA SER A 222 15.11 -8.36 12.39
C SER A 222 15.26 -7.11 11.51
N ALA A 223 14.59 -7.05 10.36
CA ALA A 223 14.65 -5.87 9.50
C ALA A 223 14.09 -4.63 10.21
N ALA A 224 14.84 -3.53 10.21
CA ALA A 224 14.38 -2.25 10.75
C ALA A 224 13.13 -1.72 10.01
N ASP A 225 13.12 -1.86 8.68
CA ASP A 225 11.95 -1.65 7.84
C ASP A 225 11.84 -2.78 6.81
N ALA A 226 10.79 -3.59 6.90
CA ALA A 226 10.56 -4.69 5.97
C ALA A 226 10.43 -4.22 4.51
N ARG A 227 9.96 -2.99 4.28
CA ARG A 227 9.73 -2.43 2.93
C ARG A 227 11.02 -2.30 2.14
N GLU A 228 12.14 -2.07 2.83
CA GLU A 228 13.47 -1.93 2.21
C GLU A 228 14.01 -3.26 1.68
N TRP A 229 13.55 -4.38 2.24
CA TRP A 229 13.94 -5.73 1.80
C TRP A 229 13.07 -6.30 0.70
N VAL A 230 11.87 -5.75 0.47
CA VAL A 230 10.97 -6.15 -0.64
C VAL A 230 11.68 -6.18 -2.01
N PRO A 231 12.42 -5.14 -2.46
CA PRO A 231 13.08 -5.18 -3.77
C PRO A 231 14.21 -6.22 -3.84
N VAL A 232 14.84 -6.55 -2.71
CA VAL A 232 15.90 -7.56 -2.63
C VAL A 232 15.32 -8.97 -2.70
N ILE A 233 14.33 -9.27 -1.86
CA ILE A 233 13.69 -10.59 -1.81
C ILE A 233 12.89 -10.84 -3.07
N GLY A 234 12.14 -9.84 -3.57
CA GLY A 234 11.41 -9.95 -4.82
C GLY A 234 12.31 -10.19 -6.04
N PHE A 235 13.57 -9.73 -6.01
CA PHE A 235 14.55 -10.09 -7.03
C PHE A 235 15.03 -11.54 -6.90
N ILE A 236 15.36 -11.98 -5.67
CA ILE A 236 15.90 -13.31 -5.40
C ILE A 236 14.88 -14.42 -5.68
N GLU A 237 13.62 -14.16 -5.37
CA GLU A 237 12.49 -15.07 -5.62
C GLU A 237 11.92 -14.95 -7.05
N ASP A 238 12.57 -14.18 -7.93
CA ASP A 238 12.13 -13.92 -9.32
C ASP A 238 10.70 -13.35 -9.44
N ILE A 239 10.19 -12.68 -8.40
CA ILE A 239 8.90 -11.97 -8.42
C ILE A 239 9.00 -10.70 -9.27
N PHE A 240 10.12 -9.97 -9.17
CA PHE A 240 10.42 -8.79 -9.98
C PHE A 240 11.13 -9.13 -11.29
N PHE A 241 10.64 -10.15 -11.99
CA PHE A 241 11.21 -10.60 -13.26
C PHE A 241 10.97 -9.65 -14.43
N VAL A 242 9.96 -8.76 -14.34
CA VAL A 242 9.69 -7.77 -15.37
C VAL A 242 10.67 -6.62 -15.22
N LYS A 243 11.43 -6.35 -16.29
CA LYS A 243 12.55 -5.40 -16.30
C LYS A 243 12.36 -4.39 -17.41
N ARG A 244 12.98 -3.22 -17.26
CA ARG A 244 13.10 -2.22 -18.32
C ARG A 244 14.54 -1.82 -18.55
N GLN A 245 14.77 -1.19 -19.70
CA GLN A 245 16.06 -0.59 -20.00
C GLN A 245 16.34 0.62 -19.10
N LEU A 246 17.58 0.73 -18.64
CA LEU A 246 18.08 1.90 -17.92
C LEU A 246 18.76 2.82 -18.93
N ASN A 247 18.49 4.12 -18.84
CA ASN A 247 19.27 5.09 -19.58
C ASN A 247 20.59 5.41 -18.86
N MET A 248 21.54 6.03 -19.57
CA MET A 248 22.86 6.32 -19.02
C MET A 248 22.82 7.21 -17.76
N GLN A 249 21.90 8.19 -17.71
CA GLN A 249 21.76 9.06 -16.54
C GLN A 249 21.31 8.28 -15.29
N GLN A 250 20.42 7.30 -15.45
CA GLN A 250 19.98 6.42 -14.38
C GLN A 250 21.11 5.52 -13.90
N VAL A 251 21.88 4.94 -14.82
CA VAL A 251 23.06 4.11 -14.48
C VAL A 251 24.07 4.91 -13.66
N GLU A 252 24.41 6.12 -14.11
CA GLU A 252 25.33 7.00 -13.37
C GLU A 252 24.76 7.47 -12.03
N GLY A 253 23.44 7.68 -11.94
CA GLY A 253 22.74 7.93 -10.67
C GLY A 253 22.93 6.78 -9.68
N ILE A 254 22.66 5.54 -10.11
CA ILE A 254 22.82 4.34 -9.28
C ILE A 254 24.27 4.17 -8.84
N ARG A 255 25.26 4.40 -9.71
CA ARG A 255 26.69 4.33 -9.35
C ARG A 255 27.06 5.34 -8.25
N ARG A 256 26.57 6.58 -8.32
CA ARG A 256 26.80 7.59 -7.28
C ARG A 256 26.16 7.20 -5.95
N GLU A 257 24.95 6.63 -5.98
CA GLU A 257 24.29 6.13 -4.79
C GLU A 257 25.05 4.96 -4.16
N ILE A 258 25.53 3.99 -4.96
CA ILE A 258 26.38 2.89 -4.49
C ILE A 258 27.62 3.44 -3.78
N TYR A 259 28.31 4.41 -4.37
CA TYR A 259 29.51 5.02 -3.76
C TYR A 259 29.20 5.64 -2.38
N SER A 260 28.11 6.39 -2.28
CA SER A 260 27.68 7.02 -1.01
C SER A 260 27.30 5.99 0.06
N LEU A 261 26.54 4.96 -0.35
CA LEU A 261 26.10 3.88 0.53
C LEU A 261 27.26 3.01 0.98
N GLU A 262 28.23 2.70 0.11
CA GLU A 262 29.46 1.98 0.46
C GLU A 262 30.29 2.71 1.50
N LYS A 263 30.49 4.02 1.32
CA LYS A 263 31.19 4.85 2.32
C LYS A 263 30.49 4.82 3.68
N SER A 264 29.16 4.86 3.67
CA SER A 264 28.35 4.78 4.90
C SER A 264 28.44 3.38 5.52
N TYR A 265 28.35 2.34 4.71
CA TYR A 265 28.45 0.94 5.15
C TYR A 265 29.80 0.63 5.79
N GLN A 266 30.91 1.14 5.23
CA GLN A 266 32.26 0.89 5.74
C GLN A 266 32.60 1.64 7.03
N THR A 267 31.93 2.77 7.30
CA THR A 267 32.19 3.60 8.49
C THR A 267 31.36 3.20 9.70
N LEU A 268 30.26 2.47 9.50
CA LEU A 268 29.37 2.04 10.57
C LEU A 268 29.83 0.73 11.22
N SER A 269 29.59 0.61 12.52
CA SER A 269 29.72 -0.67 13.21
C SER A 269 28.67 -1.65 12.71
N ARG A 270 28.96 -2.96 12.86
CA ARG A 270 28.03 -4.04 12.50
C ARG A 270 26.64 -3.86 13.12
N GLU A 271 26.57 -3.54 14.41
CA GLU A 271 25.30 -3.31 15.11
C GLU A 271 24.49 -2.15 14.49
N ARG A 272 25.14 -1.07 14.07
CA ARG A 272 24.45 0.05 13.41
C ARG A 272 23.97 -0.31 12.02
N ILE A 273 24.74 -1.13 11.30
CA ILE A 273 24.33 -1.65 9.99
C ILE A 273 23.07 -2.50 10.14
N GLU A 274 23.08 -3.45 11.08
CA GLU A 274 21.97 -4.37 11.36
C GLU A 274 20.68 -3.61 11.78
N ASN A 275 20.81 -2.52 12.53
CA ASN A 275 19.70 -1.66 12.94
C ASN A 275 19.35 -0.54 11.94
N SER A 276 19.93 -0.55 10.73
CA SER A 276 19.69 0.45 9.69
C SER A 276 19.16 -0.16 8.40
N ASN A 277 18.74 0.70 7.47
CA ASN A 277 18.32 0.30 6.13
C ASN A 277 19.46 0.39 5.09
N ILE A 278 20.72 0.59 5.49
CA ILE A 278 21.83 0.77 4.54
C ILE A 278 22.12 -0.50 3.75
N ALA A 279 22.14 -1.66 4.41
CA ALA A 279 22.40 -2.94 3.76
C ALA A 279 21.38 -3.27 2.64
N PRO A 280 20.05 -3.29 2.90
CA PRO A 280 19.07 -3.57 1.85
C PRO A 280 19.10 -2.55 0.71
N ARG A 281 19.31 -1.26 1.01
CA ARG A 281 19.45 -0.22 -0.01
C ARG A 281 20.66 -0.45 -0.90
N LEU A 282 21.83 -0.72 -0.32
CA LEU A 282 23.06 -0.98 -1.07
C LEU A 282 22.93 -2.24 -1.94
N ILE A 283 22.40 -3.32 -1.37
CA ILE A 283 22.12 -4.56 -2.10
C ILE A 283 21.20 -4.27 -3.29
N ASN A 284 20.07 -3.57 -3.08
CA ASN A 284 19.13 -3.26 -4.15
C ASN A 284 19.81 -2.52 -5.31
N LYS A 285 20.65 -1.51 -5.03
CA LYS A 285 21.39 -0.79 -6.09
C LYS A 285 22.35 -1.70 -6.85
N TYR A 286 23.04 -2.60 -6.16
CA TYR A 286 23.85 -3.63 -6.81
C TYR A 286 23.02 -4.59 -7.68
N LEU A 287 21.81 -4.97 -7.28
CA LEU A 287 20.93 -5.82 -8.08
C LEU A 287 20.46 -5.13 -9.37
N TRP A 288 20.22 -3.82 -9.36
CA TRP A 288 19.96 -3.05 -10.58
C TRP A 288 21.17 -3.03 -11.52
N MET A 289 22.38 -2.88 -10.99
CA MET A 289 23.61 -2.94 -11.80
C MET A 289 23.88 -4.36 -12.32
N LEU A 290 23.56 -5.39 -11.54
CA LEU A 290 23.65 -6.79 -11.95
C LEU A 290 22.74 -7.02 -13.18
N ASP A 291 21.48 -6.59 -13.12
CA ASP A 291 20.55 -6.65 -14.25
C ASP A 291 21.05 -5.88 -15.48
N TYR A 292 21.59 -4.68 -15.27
CA TYR A 292 22.12 -3.86 -16.35
C TYR A 292 23.25 -4.58 -17.10
N PHE A 293 24.24 -5.08 -16.36
CA PHE A 293 25.37 -5.80 -16.95
C PHE A 293 25.03 -7.22 -17.39
N GLU A 294 23.91 -7.81 -16.96
CA GLU A 294 23.49 -9.13 -17.45
C GLU A 294 22.70 -9.01 -18.76
N PHE A 295 21.81 -8.02 -18.88
CA PHE A 295 20.80 -7.98 -19.95
C PHE A 295 20.94 -6.81 -20.94
N GLN A 296 21.71 -5.76 -20.63
CA GLN A 296 21.81 -4.56 -21.50
C GLN A 296 23.23 -4.31 -21.98
N GLN A 297 24.22 -4.35 -21.10
CA GLN A 297 25.61 -4.10 -21.46
C GLN A 297 26.51 -5.18 -20.86
N TYR A 298 26.57 -6.34 -21.50
CA TYR A 298 27.30 -7.48 -20.96
C TYR A 298 28.75 -7.14 -20.56
N ASN A 299 29.07 -7.30 -19.28
CA ASN A 299 30.42 -7.11 -18.75
C ASN A 299 30.72 -8.12 -17.63
N PHE A 300 31.58 -9.10 -17.92
CA PHE A 300 31.90 -10.17 -16.99
C PHE A 300 32.65 -9.71 -15.73
N GLU A 301 33.54 -8.72 -15.85
CA GLU A 301 34.32 -8.19 -14.73
C GLU A 301 33.39 -7.49 -13.73
N SER A 302 32.54 -6.59 -14.22
CA SER A 302 31.51 -5.92 -13.40
C SER A 302 30.56 -6.92 -12.75
N LEU A 303 30.08 -7.93 -13.48
CA LEU A 303 29.23 -8.97 -12.92
C LEU A 303 29.94 -9.73 -11.78
N SER A 304 31.22 -10.06 -11.96
CA SER A 304 32.01 -10.79 -10.96
C SER A 304 32.27 -9.94 -9.72
N GLU A 305 32.58 -8.66 -9.89
CA GLU A 305 32.77 -7.71 -8.80
C GLU A 305 31.48 -7.54 -7.98
N ILE A 306 30.34 -7.30 -8.65
CA ILE A 306 29.04 -7.15 -7.99
C ILE A 306 28.68 -8.41 -7.20
N ARG A 307 28.86 -9.61 -7.80
CA ARG A 307 28.61 -10.88 -7.10
C ARG A 307 29.48 -11.03 -5.85
N SER A 308 30.75 -10.67 -5.94
CA SER A 308 31.68 -10.70 -4.80
C SER A 308 31.23 -9.74 -3.70
N ARG A 309 30.83 -8.51 -4.04
CA ARG A 309 30.33 -7.53 -3.06
C ARG A 309 29.03 -7.97 -2.40
N LEU A 310 28.06 -8.49 -3.17
CA LEU A 310 26.82 -9.03 -2.61
C LEU A 310 27.09 -10.16 -1.60
N MET A 311 28.02 -11.07 -1.92
CA MET A 311 28.45 -12.14 -1.01
C MET A 311 29.18 -11.63 0.25
N GLN A 312 29.87 -10.49 0.17
CA GLN A 312 30.52 -9.86 1.33
C GLN A 312 29.51 -9.16 2.25
N ILE A 313 28.47 -8.55 1.67
CA ILE A 313 27.40 -7.89 2.45
C ILE A 313 26.51 -8.94 3.12
N ASP A 314 26.06 -9.96 2.37
CA ASP A 314 25.17 -11.00 2.88
C ASP A 314 25.43 -12.35 2.22
N ARG A 315 26.43 -13.06 2.76
CA ARG A 315 26.83 -14.38 2.23
C ARG A 315 25.69 -15.38 2.26
N GLN A 316 24.93 -15.44 3.35
CA GLN A 316 23.88 -16.44 3.53
C GLN A 316 22.80 -16.29 2.46
N LEU A 317 22.41 -15.05 2.17
CA LEU A 317 21.38 -14.75 1.18
C LEU A 317 21.84 -15.07 -0.25
N PHE A 318 23.07 -14.70 -0.62
CA PHE A 318 23.53 -14.76 -2.00
C PHE A 318 24.23 -16.07 -2.40
N GLU A 319 24.76 -16.84 -1.43
CA GLU A 319 25.42 -18.11 -1.73
C GLU A 319 24.44 -19.10 -2.37
N GLU A 320 23.23 -19.21 -1.82
CA GLU A 320 22.19 -20.07 -2.35
C GLU A 320 21.66 -19.55 -3.70
N PHE A 321 21.40 -18.24 -3.81
CA PHE A 321 20.90 -17.61 -5.03
C PHE A 321 21.83 -17.85 -6.23
N PHE A 322 23.14 -17.64 -6.07
CA PHE A 322 24.09 -17.86 -7.16
C PHE A 322 24.34 -19.34 -7.46
N LYS A 323 24.20 -20.24 -6.47
CA LYS A 323 24.25 -21.69 -6.71
C LYS A 323 23.07 -22.18 -7.54
N LYS A 324 21.85 -21.72 -7.25
CA LYS A 324 20.63 -22.08 -8.01
C LYS A 324 20.71 -21.60 -9.46
N ASN A 325 21.06 -20.33 -9.67
CA ASN A 325 21.17 -19.74 -11.01
C ASN A 325 22.25 -20.37 -11.91
N ARG A 326 23.24 -21.09 -11.36
CA ARG A 326 24.22 -21.84 -12.16
C ARG A 326 23.67 -23.15 -12.72
N LYS A 327 22.60 -23.69 -12.13
CA LYS A 327 22.03 -25.01 -12.47
C LYS A 327 20.85 -24.93 -13.44
N GLU A 328 20.21 -23.77 -13.58
CA GLU A 328 19.08 -23.57 -14.47
C GLU A 328 19.50 -22.76 -15.70
N PRO A 329 19.51 -23.35 -16.91
CA PRO A 329 19.65 -22.56 -18.13
C PRO A 329 18.40 -21.67 -18.27
N LYS A 330 18.60 -20.34 -18.26
CA LYS A 330 17.50 -19.40 -18.52
C LYS A 330 17.01 -19.64 -19.95
N ALA A 331 15.77 -20.12 -20.09
CA ALA A 331 15.07 -20.05 -21.37
C ALA A 331 15.00 -18.58 -21.82
N PRO A 332 15.16 -18.29 -23.12
CA PRO A 332 14.97 -16.93 -23.60
C PRO A 332 13.54 -16.48 -23.23
N ARG A 333 13.44 -15.43 -22.42
CA ARG A 333 12.18 -14.77 -22.07
C ARG A 333 11.89 -13.65 -23.07
#